data_AF-A0A2T0Y309-F1
#
_entry.id   AF-A0A2T0Y309-F1
#
_cell.length_a   1.000
_cell.length_b   1.000
_cell.length_c   1.000
_cell.angle_alpha   90.00
_cell.angle_beta   90.00
_cell.angle_gamma   90.00
#
_symmetry.space_group_name_H-M   'P 1'
#
loop_
_entity.id
_entity.type
_entity.pdbx_description
1 polymer ?
#
loop_
_entity_poly.entity_id
_entity_poly.type
_entity_poly.pdbx_seq_one_letter_code
_entity_poly.pdbx_strand_id
1 'polypeptide(L)'
;MRKNTLWTAASAAALVVPTLAACSDSPEENTATACADWEAFRTALGDLRTTLTSEPTVGEVQTAREAVGDAYADLEDSLGSVADDRTEALDDAWESLQDAIDDVDDDASLADAASQVSEQADAVQTAGQDATAELGCS
;
A
#
# COMPACT_ATOMS: atom_id res chain seq x y z
N MET A 1 13.51 13.48 -59.75
CA MET A 1 12.59 12.46 -59.16
C MET A 1 13.41 11.23 -58.79
N ARG A 2 13.42 10.89 -57.50
CA ARG A 2 13.74 9.61 -56.80
C ARG A 2 14.67 8.59 -57.48
N LYS A 3 15.72 8.18 -56.75
CA LYS A 3 15.94 6.80 -56.29
C LYS A 3 17.03 6.77 -55.20
N ASN A 4 16.60 6.82 -53.94
CA ASN A 4 17.42 6.52 -52.77
C ASN A 4 17.62 5.00 -52.70
N THR A 5 18.88 4.57 -52.66
CA THR A 5 19.23 3.19 -52.26
C THR A 5 20.25 3.33 -51.14
N LEU A 6 19.78 3.36 -49.89
CA LEU A 6 20.62 3.34 -48.70
C LEU A 6 20.31 2.07 -47.92
N TRP A 7 21.18 1.09 -48.16
CA TRP A 7 21.94 0.34 -47.17
C TRP A 7 21.21 -0.08 -45.88
N THR A 8 21.03 -1.40 -45.80
CA THR A 8 20.69 -2.19 -44.61
C THR A 8 21.62 -1.92 -43.44
N ALA A 9 21.06 -1.49 -42.32
CA ALA A 9 21.63 -1.70 -40.99
C ALA A 9 20.58 -2.47 -40.17
N ALA A 10 20.90 -3.72 -39.85
CA ALA A 10 20.13 -4.55 -38.95
C ALA A 10 20.34 -4.02 -37.53
N SER A 11 19.40 -3.21 -37.03
CA SER A 11 19.34 -2.86 -35.62
C SER A 11 18.70 -4.03 -34.88
N ALA A 12 19.50 -4.72 -34.08
CA ALA A 12 19.02 -5.68 -33.10
C ALA A 12 18.06 -4.95 -32.15
N ALA A 13 16.76 -5.27 -32.26
CA ALA A 13 15.79 -4.91 -31.24
C ALA A 13 16.13 -5.74 -30.00
N ALA A 14 16.82 -5.12 -29.05
CA ALA A 14 16.87 -5.61 -27.68
C ALA A 14 15.44 -5.55 -27.15
N LEU A 15 14.76 -6.68 -27.19
CA LEU A 15 13.57 -6.94 -26.40
C LEU A 15 13.97 -6.80 -24.94
N VAL A 16 13.73 -5.61 -24.38
CA VAL A 16 13.66 -5.44 -22.93
C VAL A 16 12.43 -6.23 -22.51
N VAL A 17 12.66 -7.45 -22.05
CA VAL A 17 11.67 -8.22 -21.31
C VAL A 17 11.47 -7.45 -20.01
N PRO A 18 10.30 -6.84 -19.75
CA PRO A 18 10.01 -6.36 -18.40
C PRO A 18 10.06 -7.60 -17.52
N THR A 19 11.05 -7.64 -16.63
CA THR A 19 11.04 -8.57 -15.51
C THR A 19 9.72 -8.34 -14.80
N LEU A 20 8.92 -9.39 -14.67
CA LEU A 20 7.76 -9.41 -13.79
C LEU A 20 8.28 -9.22 -12.36
N ALA A 21 8.55 -7.97 -11.97
CA ALA A 21 8.36 -7.59 -10.59
C ALA A 21 6.87 -7.91 -10.33
N ALA A 22 6.59 -8.68 -9.29
CA ALA A 22 5.23 -8.70 -8.76
C ALA A 22 4.84 -7.22 -8.61
N CYS A 23 3.74 -6.81 -9.24
CA CYS A 23 3.14 -5.52 -8.96
C CYS A 23 2.64 -5.62 -7.52
N SER A 24 3.48 -5.27 -6.55
CA SER A 24 3.00 -4.82 -5.25
C SER A 24 2.44 -3.44 -5.49
N ASP A 25 1.16 -3.26 -5.22
CA ASP A 25 0.52 -1.94 -5.21
C ASP A 25 1.27 -1.05 -4.21
N SER A 26 1.44 0.24 -4.55
CA SER A 26 2.12 1.19 -3.66
C SER A 26 1.25 1.54 -2.43
N PRO A 27 1.83 2.05 -1.33
CA PRO A 27 1.04 2.45 -0.15
C PRO A 27 -0.08 3.47 -0.46
N GLU A 28 0.14 4.34 -1.44
CA GLU A 28 -0.86 5.29 -1.93
C GLU A 28 -2.01 4.59 -2.67
N GLU A 29 -1.70 3.57 -3.47
CA GLU A 29 -2.69 2.74 -4.17
C GLU A 29 -3.49 1.87 -3.20
N ASN A 30 -2.84 1.25 -2.21
CA ASN A 30 -3.51 0.47 -1.17
C ASN A 30 -4.49 1.33 -0.36
N THR A 31 -4.07 2.53 0.04
CA THR A 31 -4.95 3.50 0.74
C THR A 31 -6.14 3.90 -0.14
N ALA A 32 -5.91 4.15 -1.44
CA ALA A 32 -6.98 4.51 -2.37
C ALA A 32 -7.98 3.37 -2.57
N THR A 33 -7.50 2.12 -2.66
CA THR A 33 -8.32 0.92 -2.75
C THR A 33 -9.17 0.73 -1.49
N ALA A 34 -8.58 0.82 -0.29
CA ALA A 34 -9.32 0.74 0.96
C ALA A 34 -10.42 1.83 1.09
N CYS A 35 -10.15 3.04 0.60
CA CYS A 35 -11.16 4.10 0.53
C CYS A 35 -12.32 3.75 -0.42
N ALA A 36 -12.01 3.17 -1.58
CA ALA A 36 -13.02 2.76 -2.55
C ALA A 36 -13.89 1.60 -2.02
N ASP A 37 -13.28 0.60 -1.39
CA ASP A 37 -14.00 -0.54 -0.81
C ASP A 37 -14.87 -0.13 0.38
N TRP A 38 -14.42 0.85 1.17
CA TRP A 38 -15.25 1.46 2.22
C TRP A 38 -16.52 2.11 1.65
N GLU A 39 -16.40 2.82 0.51
CA GLU A 39 -17.55 3.40 -0.18
C GLU A 39 -18.48 2.33 -0.77
N ALA A 40 -17.92 1.26 -1.34
CA ALA A 40 -18.68 0.11 -1.83
C ALA A 40 -19.47 -0.58 -0.71
N PHE A 41 -18.83 -0.86 0.43
CA PHE A 41 -19.47 -1.42 1.60
C PHE A 41 -20.60 -0.53 2.14
N ARG A 42 -20.36 0.79 2.24
CA ARG A 42 -21.41 1.76 2.61
C ARG A 42 -22.59 1.76 1.64
N THR A 43 -22.31 1.65 0.35
CA THR A 43 -23.34 1.58 -0.69
C THR A 43 -24.17 0.31 -0.54
N ALA A 44 -23.53 -0.86 -0.38
CA ALA A 44 -24.21 -2.14 -0.15
C ALA A 44 -25.10 -2.10 1.11
N LEU A 45 -24.65 -1.47 2.21
CA LEU A 45 -25.47 -1.25 3.40
C LEU A 45 -26.68 -0.36 3.12
N GLY A 46 -26.51 0.69 2.30
CA GLY A 46 -27.59 1.56 1.85
C GLY A 46 -28.63 0.83 1.01
N ASP A 47 -28.18 -0.03 0.10
CA ASP A 47 -29.03 -0.85 -0.76
C ASP A 47 -29.79 -1.90 0.04
N LEU A 48 -29.13 -2.60 0.97
CA LEU A 48 -29.79 -3.52 1.90
C LEU A 48 -30.88 -2.81 2.68
N ARG A 49 -30.61 -1.61 3.21
CA ARG A 49 -31.61 -0.81 3.93
C ARG A 49 -32.80 -0.46 3.02
N THR A 50 -32.55 -0.10 1.77
CA THR A 50 -33.61 0.20 0.78
C THR A 50 -34.46 -1.03 0.49
N THR A 51 -33.83 -2.19 0.27
CA THR A 51 -34.50 -3.48 0.09
C THR A 51 -35.41 -3.78 1.28
N LEU A 52 -34.92 -3.64 2.52
CA LEU A 52 -35.70 -3.90 3.73
C LEU A 52 -36.96 -3.02 3.86
N THR A 53 -36.97 -1.82 3.27
CA THR A 53 -38.13 -0.91 3.29
C THR A 53 -39.13 -1.15 2.16
N SER A 54 -38.84 -2.05 1.22
CA SER A 54 -39.62 -2.26 -0.02
C SER A 54 -40.53 -3.49 0.02
N GLU A 55 -40.92 -3.94 1.22
CA GLU A 55 -41.68 -5.19 1.43
C GLU A 55 -41.04 -6.41 0.71
N PRO A 56 -39.73 -6.67 0.91
CA PRO A 56 -39.00 -7.66 0.12
C PRO A 56 -39.37 -9.08 0.54
N THR A 57 -39.14 -10.01 -0.38
CA THR A 57 -39.08 -11.44 -0.08
C THR A 57 -37.82 -11.78 0.71
N VAL A 58 -37.82 -12.93 1.39
CA VAL A 58 -36.64 -13.42 2.11
C VAL A 58 -35.45 -13.63 1.17
N GLY A 59 -35.68 -14.03 -0.08
CA GLY A 59 -34.61 -14.23 -1.07
C GLY A 59 -33.91 -12.92 -1.42
N GLU A 60 -34.65 -11.84 -1.63
CA GLU A 60 -34.08 -10.51 -1.92
C GLU A 60 -33.25 -9.99 -0.74
N VAL A 61 -33.68 -10.26 0.50
CA VAL A 61 -32.89 -9.92 1.69
C VAL A 61 -31.62 -10.76 1.78
N GLN A 62 -31.66 -12.05 1.41
CA GLN A 62 -30.46 -12.91 1.38
C GLN A 62 -29.45 -12.42 0.35
N THR A 63 -29.89 -12.11 -0.88
CA THR A 63 -29.02 -11.55 -1.92
C THR A 63 -28.42 -10.21 -1.50
N ALA A 64 -29.20 -9.31 -0.91
CA ALA A 64 -28.68 -8.03 -0.41
C ALA A 64 -27.69 -8.23 0.75
N ARG A 65 -27.90 -9.22 1.62
CA ARG A 65 -26.96 -9.58 2.68
C ARG A 65 -25.66 -10.17 2.11
N GLU A 66 -25.73 -11.01 1.08
CA GLU A 66 -24.56 -11.56 0.39
C GLU A 66 -23.71 -10.43 -0.20
N ALA A 67 -24.33 -9.48 -0.90
CA ALA A 67 -23.61 -8.31 -1.44
C ALA A 67 -22.91 -7.46 -0.36
N VAL A 68 -23.54 -7.29 0.81
CA VAL A 68 -22.89 -6.63 1.96
C VAL A 68 -21.72 -7.46 2.48
N GLY A 69 -21.86 -8.79 2.51
CA GLY A 69 -20.81 -9.70 2.94
C GLY A 69 -19.59 -9.66 2.02
N ASP A 70 -19.80 -9.67 0.71
CA ASP A 70 -18.73 -9.59 -0.29
C ASP A 70 -18.00 -8.24 -0.17
N ALA A 71 -18.73 -7.12 -0.15
CA ALA A 71 -18.13 -5.79 -0.01
C ALA A 71 -17.39 -5.60 1.33
N TYR A 72 -17.82 -6.30 2.40
CA TYR A 72 -17.10 -6.30 3.67
C TYR A 72 -15.80 -7.10 3.61
N ALA A 73 -15.80 -8.24 2.90
CA ALA A 73 -14.60 -9.04 2.72
C ALA A 73 -13.54 -8.29 1.89
N ASP A 74 -13.96 -7.60 0.83
CA ASP A 74 -13.06 -6.77 0.01
C ASP A 74 -12.47 -5.63 0.86
N LEU A 75 -13.30 -4.96 1.67
CA LEU A 75 -12.85 -3.94 2.61
C LEU A 75 -11.86 -4.48 3.67
N GLU A 76 -12.10 -5.69 4.20
CA GLU A 76 -11.21 -6.31 5.18
C GLU A 76 -9.82 -6.59 4.56
N ASP A 77 -9.78 -7.09 3.32
CA ASP A 77 -8.55 -7.35 2.58
C ASP A 77 -7.76 -6.07 2.33
N SER A 78 -8.40 -5.01 1.81
CA SER A 78 -7.72 -3.75 1.51
C SER A 78 -7.28 -2.98 2.75
N LEU A 79 -8.03 -3.07 3.86
CA LEU A 79 -7.56 -2.56 5.16
C LEU A 79 -6.35 -3.35 5.68
N GLY A 80 -6.29 -4.66 5.39
CA GLY A 80 -5.13 -5.50 5.68
C GLY A 80 -3.88 -4.99 4.96
N SER A 81 -3.97 -4.73 3.67
CA SER A 81 -2.84 -4.19 2.88
C SER A 81 -2.34 -2.85 3.42
N VAL A 82 -3.24 -1.93 3.82
CA VAL A 82 -2.84 -0.66 4.44
C VAL A 82 -2.10 -0.89 5.76
N ALA A 83 -2.56 -1.83 6.59
CA ALA A 83 -1.89 -2.17 7.84
C ALA A 83 -0.51 -2.81 7.62
N ASP A 84 -0.38 -3.64 6.58
CA ASP A 84 0.90 -4.23 6.18
C ASP A 84 1.88 -3.13 5.72
N ASP A 85 1.44 -2.17 4.89
CA ASP A 85 2.29 -1.04 4.46
C ASP A 85 2.84 -0.23 5.64
N ARG A 86 2.01 0.01 6.68
CA ARG A 86 2.42 0.75 7.87
C ARG A 86 3.39 -0.04 8.74
N THR A 87 3.20 -1.36 8.79
CA THR A 87 4.10 -2.25 9.51
C THR A 87 5.46 -2.31 8.81
N GLU A 88 5.47 -2.50 7.49
CA GLU A 88 6.69 -2.51 6.67
C GLU A 88 7.44 -1.19 6.78
N ALA A 89 6.75 -0.04 6.71
CA ALA A 89 7.39 1.27 6.89
C ALA A 89 8.04 1.46 8.27
N LEU A 90 7.46 0.89 9.33
CA LEU A 90 8.04 0.95 10.67
C LEU A 90 9.24 0.01 10.80
N ASP A 91 9.15 -1.19 10.25
CA ASP A 91 10.24 -2.17 10.24
C ASP A 91 11.44 -1.62 9.44
N ASP A 92 11.21 -1.06 8.24
CA ASP A 92 12.26 -0.42 7.42
C ASP A 92 12.96 0.74 8.14
N ALA A 93 12.19 1.58 8.84
CA ALA A 93 12.74 2.68 9.61
C ALA A 93 13.59 2.16 10.79
N TRP A 94 13.14 1.08 11.45
CA TRP A 94 13.87 0.45 12.53
C TRP A 94 15.16 -0.23 12.06
N GLU A 95 15.11 -0.94 10.93
CA GLU A 95 16.30 -1.52 10.29
C GLU A 95 17.30 -0.42 9.91
N SER A 96 16.85 0.66 9.29
CA SER A 96 17.71 1.80 8.95
C SER A 96 18.38 2.44 10.17
N LEU A 97 17.68 2.52 11.31
CA LEU A 97 18.25 2.98 12.57
C LEU A 97 19.31 2.02 13.11
N GLN A 98 19.04 0.72 13.06
CA GLN A 98 20.02 -0.30 13.49
C GLN A 98 21.27 -0.26 12.63
N ASP A 99 21.12 -0.21 11.31
CA ASP A 99 22.25 -0.11 10.37
C ASP A 99 23.06 1.16 10.63
N ALA A 100 22.40 2.30 10.87
CA ALA A 100 23.09 3.56 11.19
C ALA A 100 23.84 3.51 12.53
N ILE A 101 23.43 2.66 13.47
CA ILE A 101 24.14 2.42 14.73
C ILE A 101 25.31 1.45 14.52
N ASP A 102 25.09 0.37 13.78
CA ASP A 102 26.10 -0.67 13.52
C ASP A 102 27.23 -0.18 12.61
N ASP A 103 26.96 0.80 11.74
CA ASP A 103 27.96 1.48 10.90
C ASP A 103 28.88 2.44 11.69
N VAL A 104 28.56 2.74 12.95
CA VAL A 104 29.43 3.55 13.82
C VAL A 104 30.60 2.71 14.29
N ASP A 105 31.81 3.04 13.82
CA ASP A 105 33.04 2.43 14.32
C ASP A 105 33.09 2.47 15.87
N ASP A 106 33.44 1.35 16.51
CA ASP A 106 33.52 1.23 17.98
C ASP A 106 34.46 2.26 18.64
N ASP A 107 35.44 2.75 17.87
CA ASP A 107 36.42 3.76 18.30
C ASP A 107 36.01 5.20 17.94
N ALA A 108 34.93 5.39 17.17
CA ALA A 108 34.41 6.70 16.81
C ALA A 108 33.59 7.31 17.95
N SER A 109 33.56 8.64 18.02
CA SER A 109 32.72 9.32 18.99
C SER A 109 31.27 9.34 18.48
N LEU A 110 30.31 9.04 19.36
CA LEU A 110 28.89 9.22 19.06
C LEU A 110 28.56 10.64 18.58
N ALA A 111 29.38 11.65 18.90
CA ALA A 111 29.17 13.01 18.41
C ALA A 111 29.40 13.15 16.89
N ASP A 112 30.24 12.30 16.29
CA ASP A 112 30.51 12.32 14.85
C ASP A 112 29.39 11.62 14.05
N ALA A 113 28.75 10.59 14.62
CA ALA A 113 27.62 9.86 14.02
C ALA A 113 26.24 10.38 14.48
N ALA A 114 26.19 11.25 15.49
CA ALA A 114 24.95 11.69 16.14
C ALA A 114 23.89 12.19 15.16
N SER A 115 24.30 12.93 14.14
CA SER A 115 23.36 13.49 13.15
C SER A 115 22.67 12.39 12.34
N GLN A 116 23.40 11.37 11.89
CA GLN A 116 22.85 10.27 11.09
C GLN A 116 21.92 9.40 11.94
N VAL A 117 22.36 9.01 13.14
CA VAL A 117 21.55 8.20 14.06
C VAL A 117 20.29 8.96 14.51
N SER A 118 20.39 10.28 14.76
CA SER A 118 19.22 11.09 15.12
C SER A 118 18.21 11.19 13.98
N GLU A 119 18.67 11.34 12.73
CA GLU A 119 17.80 11.35 11.56
C GLU A 119 17.02 10.04 11.42
N GLN A 120 17.67 8.88 11.60
CA GLN A 120 16.98 7.59 11.54
C GLN A 120 16.04 7.37 12.74
N ALA A 121 16.41 7.87 13.92
CA ALA A 121 15.52 7.83 15.09
C ALA A 121 14.25 8.68 14.89
N ASP A 122 14.37 9.83 14.22
CA ASP A 122 13.22 10.67 13.85
C ASP A 122 12.35 9.96 12.79
N ALA A 123 12.95 9.18 11.87
CA ALA A 123 12.22 8.36 10.91
C ALA A 123 11.38 7.28 11.60
N VAL A 124 11.95 6.54 12.57
CA VAL A 124 11.21 5.57 13.39
C VAL A 124 10.07 6.26 14.15
N GLN A 125 10.32 7.43 14.73
CA GLN A 125 9.28 8.18 15.43
C GLN A 125 8.14 8.57 14.50
N THR A 126 8.45 9.00 13.27
CA THR A 126 7.45 9.39 12.28
C THR A 126 6.61 8.18 11.85
N ALA A 127 7.24 7.07 11.46
CA ALA A 127 6.54 5.85 11.08
C ALA A 127 5.65 5.32 12.23
N GLY A 128 6.16 5.38 13.48
CA GLY A 128 5.41 5.01 14.66
C GLY A 128 4.21 5.93 14.96
N GLN A 129 4.31 7.23 14.65
CA GLN A 129 3.19 8.17 14.78
C GLN A 129 2.09 7.88 13.76
N ASP A 130 2.47 7.59 12.52
CA ASP A 130 1.53 7.24 11.46
C ASP A 130 0.77 5.95 11.81
N ALA A 131 1.47 4.90 12.28
CA ALA A 131 0.85 3.68 12.77
C ALA A 131 -0.05 3.92 14.00
N THR A 132 0.38 4.79 14.93
CA THR A 132 -0.39 5.08 16.16
C THR A 132 -1.67 5.86 15.87
N ALA A 133 -1.67 6.78 14.90
CA ALA A 133 -2.84 7.55 14.51
C ALA A 133 -4.01 6.65 14.06
N GLU A 134 -3.69 5.50 13.47
CA GLU A 134 -4.64 4.50 13.01
C GLU A 134 -5.14 3.59 14.16
N LEU A 135 -4.27 3.29 15.14
CA LEU A 135 -4.61 2.45 16.31
C LEU A 135 -5.38 3.20 17.40
N GLY A 136 -5.31 4.53 17.43
CA GLY A 136 -5.94 5.34 18.46
C GLY A 136 -5.29 5.22 19.84
N CYS A 137 -4.02 4.81 19.92
CA CYS A 137 -3.27 4.78 21.18
C CYS A 137 -2.96 6.21 21.64
N SER A 138 -3.25 6.51 22.92
CA SER A 138 -3.04 7.82 23.55
C SER A 138 -2.36 7.69 24.91
#